data_AF-Q4PMV3-F1
#
_entry.id   AF-Q4PMV3-F1
#
_cell.length_a   1.000
_cell.length_b   1.000
_cell.length_c   1.000
_cell.angle_alpha   90.00
_cell.angle_beta   90.00
_cell.angle_gamma   90.00
#
_symmetry.space_group_name_H-M   'P 1'
#
loop_
_entity.id
_entity.type
_entity.pdbx_description
1 polymer ?
#
loop_
_entity_poly.entity_id
_entity_poly.type
_entity_poly.pdbx_seq_one_letter_code
_entity_poly.pdbx_strand_id
1 'polypeptide(L)'
;MLLRIFFTVLILPTLKNGVFSKIINPQSQRCMDLIQEGGNIACQITGEGNYYDMSISNCWISCRNGSNRFLLPHLSCERILEPEYWATYQYMTHELPPFGFEDCDESQQRRLENWVEEWKMYKENAKKFFCNQKTS
;
A
#
# COMPACT_ATOMS: atom_id res chain seq x y z
N MET A 1 -37.44 -23.81 -6.80
CA MET A 1 -37.37 -22.33 -6.79
C MET A 1 -37.18 -21.70 -5.41
N LEU A 2 -37.24 -22.46 -4.30
CA LEU A 2 -36.96 -21.94 -2.94
C LEU A 2 -35.46 -21.87 -2.58
N LEU A 3 -34.62 -22.72 -3.19
CA LEU A 3 -33.17 -22.75 -2.93
C LEU A 3 -32.41 -21.51 -3.44
N ARG A 4 -32.89 -20.84 -4.49
CA ARG A 4 -32.25 -19.63 -5.02
C ARG A 4 -32.50 -18.41 -4.12
N ILE A 5 -33.63 -18.37 -3.42
CA ILE A 5 -34.00 -17.27 -2.52
C ILE A 5 -33.10 -17.30 -1.27
N PHE A 6 -32.75 -18.49 -0.77
CA PHE A 6 -31.86 -18.63 0.38
C PHE A 6 -30.44 -18.12 0.12
N PHE A 7 -29.89 -18.34 -1.08
CA PHE A 7 -28.57 -17.81 -1.44
C PHE A 7 -28.55 -16.29 -1.59
N THR A 8 -29.60 -15.69 -2.18
CA THR A 8 -29.69 -14.22 -2.28
C THR A 8 -29.88 -13.54 -0.92
N VAL A 9 -30.59 -14.17 0.02
CA VAL A 9 -30.86 -13.62 1.35
C VAL A 9 -29.67 -13.76 2.31
N LEU A 10 -28.75 -14.70 2.07
CA LEU A 10 -27.54 -14.89 2.91
C LEU A 10 -26.33 -14.06 2.46
N ILE A 11 -26.31 -13.54 1.22
CA ILE A 11 -25.22 -12.69 0.72
C ILE A 11 -25.51 -11.19 0.97
N LEU A 12 -26.78 -10.81 1.12
CA LEU A 12 -27.19 -9.44 1.47
C LEU A 12 -26.81 -8.98 2.91
N PRO A 13 -26.79 -9.82 3.97
CA PRO A 13 -26.47 -9.36 5.32
C PRO A 13 -24.96 -9.16 5.54
N THR A 14 -24.09 -9.88 4.81
CA THR A 14 -22.65 -9.63 4.86
C THR A 14 -22.30 -8.26 4.29
N LEU A 15 -23.07 -7.77 3.30
CA LEU A 15 -22.95 -6.40 2.80
C LEU A 15 -23.62 -5.36 3.72
N LYS A 16 -24.72 -5.70 4.41
CA LYS A 16 -25.41 -4.78 5.33
C LYS A 16 -24.73 -4.59 6.69
N ASN A 17 -23.97 -5.57 7.17
CA ASN A 17 -23.25 -5.50 8.44
C ASN A 17 -21.77 -5.13 8.28
N GLY A 18 -21.26 -5.06 7.05
CA GLY A 18 -20.00 -4.39 6.72
C GLY A 18 -20.20 -2.88 6.78
N VAL A 19 -20.37 -2.36 7.99
CA VAL A 19 -20.34 -0.91 8.23
C VAL A 19 -18.93 -0.46 7.83
N PHE A 20 -18.78 0.03 6.60
CA PHE A 20 -17.63 0.83 6.17
C PHE A 20 -17.72 2.17 6.91
N SER A 21 -17.52 2.12 8.21
CA SER A 21 -17.32 3.29 9.04
C SER A 21 -15.98 3.89 8.63
N LYS A 22 -16.03 5.14 8.21
CA LYS A 22 -14.89 6.03 8.02
C LYS A 22 -14.15 6.26 9.35
N ILE A 23 -13.40 5.25 9.75
CA ILE A 23 -12.37 5.33 10.78
C ILE A 23 -11.09 5.36 9.95
N ILE A 24 -10.17 6.27 10.24
CA ILE A 24 -8.76 6.07 9.86
C ILE A 24 -8.38 4.76 10.53
N ASN A 25 -8.53 3.65 9.80
CA ASN A 25 -8.38 2.32 10.35
C ASN A 25 -6.93 2.26 10.83
N PRO A 26 -6.65 1.89 12.10
CA PRO A 26 -5.28 1.67 12.56
C PRO A 26 -4.45 0.82 11.59
N GLN A 27 -5.12 -0.07 10.85
CA GLN A 27 -4.54 -0.88 9.78
C GLN A 27 -4.11 -0.04 8.56
N SER A 28 -4.94 0.90 8.09
CA SER A 28 -4.57 1.85 7.01
C SER A 28 -3.30 2.65 7.38
N GLN A 29 -3.23 3.10 8.64
CA GLN A 29 -2.05 3.79 9.16
C GLN A 29 -0.80 2.91 9.11
N ARG A 30 -0.94 1.61 9.42
CA ARG A 30 0.16 0.65 9.37
C ARG A 30 0.78 0.53 7.98
N CYS A 31 -0.02 0.42 6.92
CA CYS A 31 0.52 0.38 5.55
C CYS A 31 1.21 1.69 5.16
N MET A 32 0.63 2.84 5.54
CA MET A 32 1.27 4.14 5.31
C MET A 32 2.60 4.29 6.04
N ASP A 33 2.70 3.79 7.28
CA ASP A 33 3.95 3.80 8.05
C ASP A 33 5.02 2.95 7.37
N LEU A 34 4.66 1.77 6.84
CA LEU A 34 5.57 0.90 6.09
C LEU A 34 6.05 1.57 4.79
N ILE A 35 5.15 2.24 4.06
CA ILE A 35 5.50 3.02 2.85
C ILE A 35 6.52 4.11 3.20
N GLN A 36 6.30 4.85 4.29
CA GLN A 36 7.22 5.88 4.76
C GLN A 36 8.56 5.30 5.22
N GLU A 37 8.56 4.16 5.92
CA GLU A 37 9.77 3.49 6.39
C GLU A 37 10.65 3.06 5.21
N GLY A 38 10.12 2.27 4.27
CA GLY A 38 10.89 1.80 3.12
C GLY A 38 11.28 2.95 2.19
N GLY A 39 10.41 3.95 2.02
CA GLY A 39 10.72 5.16 1.24
C GLY A 39 11.86 5.96 1.86
N ASN A 40 11.88 6.10 3.19
CA ASN A 40 12.98 6.75 3.90
C ASN A 40 14.31 6.00 3.67
N ILE A 41 14.29 4.67 3.76
CA ILE A 41 15.49 3.87 3.53
C ILE A 41 16.00 4.06 2.09
N ALA A 42 15.12 3.94 1.10
CA ALA A 42 15.47 4.10 -0.32
C ALA A 42 16.09 5.47 -0.62
N CYS A 43 15.45 6.55 -0.13
CA CYS A 43 15.95 7.92 -0.30
C CYS A 43 17.31 8.14 0.38
N GLN A 44 17.50 7.60 1.59
CA GLN A 44 18.75 7.77 2.33
C GLN A 44 19.92 7.04 1.67
N ILE A 45 19.71 5.84 1.14
CA ILE A 45 20.75 5.07 0.45
C ILE A 45 21.28 5.84 -0.77
N THR A 46 20.41 6.58 -1.46
CA THR A 46 20.78 7.38 -2.64
C THR A 46 21.30 8.78 -2.30
N GLY A 47 21.28 9.17 -1.02
CA GLY A 47 21.70 10.51 -0.59
C GLY A 47 20.69 11.61 -0.90
N GLU A 48 19.46 11.28 -1.30
CA GLU A 48 18.41 12.26 -1.65
C GLU A 48 17.57 12.72 -0.44
N GLY A 49 18.02 12.39 0.77
CA GLY A 49 17.38 12.75 2.03
C GLY A 49 16.34 11.70 2.47
N ASN A 50 15.20 12.18 2.94
CA ASN A 50 14.11 11.34 3.47
C ASN A 50 12.96 11.24 2.47
N TYR A 51 12.03 10.32 2.72
CA TYR A 51 10.72 10.29 2.10
C TYR A 51 10.09 11.68 2.15
N TYR A 52 9.47 12.08 1.04
CA TYR A 52 8.79 13.37 0.91
C TYR A 52 7.32 13.19 0.55
N ASP A 53 7.05 12.43 -0.50
CA ASP A 53 5.70 12.29 -1.04
C ASP A 53 5.55 10.98 -1.83
N MET A 54 4.30 10.62 -2.14
CA MET A 54 3.91 9.46 -2.92
C MET A 54 2.98 9.86 -4.06
N SER A 55 3.28 9.41 -5.27
CA SER A 55 2.36 9.52 -6.41
C SER A 55 1.53 8.26 -6.50
N ILE A 56 0.25 8.35 -6.14
CA ILE A 56 -0.69 7.21 -6.27
C ILE A 56 -0.85 6.81 -7.74
N SER A 57 -0.98 7.79 -8.65
CA SER A 57 -1.19 7.53 -10.08
C SER A 57 -0.02 6.81 -10.76
N ASN A 58 1.21 7.09 -10.34
CA ASN A 58 2.41 6.46 -10.89
C ASN A 58 2.97 5.33 -10.00
N CYS A 59 2.35 5.11 -8.84
CA CYS A 59 2.73 4.15 -7.81
C CYS A 59 4.22 4.17 -7.41
N TRP A 60 4.72 5.36 -7.07
CA TRP A 60 6.08 5.52 -6.53
C TRP A 60 6.13 6.51 -5.38
N ILE A 61 7.22 6.47 -4.62
CA ILE A 61 7.60 7.51 -3.66
C ILE A 61 8.67 8.43 -4.23
N SER A 62 8.77 9.61 -3.64
CA SER A 62 9.70 10.69 -4.00
C SER A 62 10.49 11.13 -2.78
N CYS A 63 11.74 11.54 -3.01
CA CYS A 63 12.67 12.00 -1.98
C CYS A 63 12.70 13.52 -1.87
N ARG A 64 13.05 14.04 -0.69
CA ARG A 64 13.02 15.48 -0.40
C ARG A 64 13.99 16.30 -1.27
N ASN A 65 15.19 15.79 -1.50
CA ASN A 65 16.28 16.53 -2.13
C ASN A 65 16.73 15.90 -3.46
N GLY A 66 15.86 15.17 -4.15
CA GLY A 66 16.26 14.47 -5.37
C GLY A 66 15.12 14.05 -6.28
N SER A 67 15.48 13.38 -7.37
CA SER A 67 14.58 13.05 -8.47
C SER A 67 14.35 11.56 -8.64
N ASN A 68 15.03 10.70 -7.86
CA ASN A 68 14.74 9.28 -7.91
C ASN A 68 13.28 9.02 -7.51
N ARG A 69 12.74 7.98 -8.14
CA ARG A 69 11.39 7.47 -7.93
C ARG A 69 11.51 6.00 -7.60
N PHE A 70 10.98 5.60 -6.45
CA PHE A 70 11.01 4.21 -6.01
C PHE A 70 9.61 3.64 -6.05
N LEU A 71 9.43 2.62 -6.89
CA LEU A 71 8.14 1.98 -7.08
C LEU A 71 7.68 1.31 -5.78
N LEU A 72 6.40 1.49 -5.51
CA LEU A 72 5.71 0.69 -4.51
C LEU A 72 5.29 -0.65 -5.13
N PRO A 73 5.03 -1.67 -4.30
CA PRO A 73 4.43 -2.90 -4.79
C PRO A 73 3.11 -2.59 -5.52
N HIS A 74 2.94 -3.08 -6.74
CA HIS A 74 1.89 -2.64 -7.68
C HIS A 74 0.47 -2.54 -7.08
N LEU A 75 0.03 -3.59 -6.37
CA LEU A 75 -1.30 -3.66 -5.76
C LEU A 75 -1.56 -2.60 -4.68
N SER A 76 -0.51 -1.94 -4.16
CA SER A 76 -0.67 -0.90 -3.15
C SER A 76 -1.50 0.27 -3.68
N CYS A 77 -1.26 0.66 -4.94
CA CYS A 77 -1.89 1.84 -5.56
C CYS A 77 -3.06 1.49 -6.47
N GLU A 78 -3.48 0.22 -6.49
CA GLU A 78 -4.70 -0.21 -7.19
C GLU A 78 -5.88 -0.20 -6.23
N ARG A 79 -7.08 0.05 -6.76
CA ARG A 79 -8.29 -0.06 -5.96
C ARG A 79 -8.62 -1.54 -5.72
N ILE A 80 -9.08 -1.86 -4.51
CA ILE A 80 -9.31 -3.25 -4.09
C ILE A 80 -10.43 -3.98 -4.86
N LEU A 81 -11.27 -3.25 -5.59
CA LEU A 81 -12.37 -3.80 -6.37
C LEU A 81 -12.14 -3.61 -7.86
N GLU A 82 -12.57 -4.58 -8.67
CA GLU A 82 -12.62 -4.44 -10.13
C GLU A 82 -13.59 -3.32 -10.57
N PRO A 83 -13.35 -2.66 -11.72
CA PRO A 83 -14.14 -1.51 -12.18
C PRO A 83 -15.66 -1.74 -12.24
N GLU A 84 -16.10 -2.96 -12.53
CA GLU A 84 -17.52 -3.33 -12.60
C GLU A 84 -18.27 -3.18 -11.27
N TYR A 85 -17.55 -3.22 -10.13
CA TYR A 85 -18.14 -3.04 -8.79
C TYR A 85 -18.09 -1.58 -8.30
N TRP A 86 -17.41 -0.68 -9.00
CA TRP A 86 -17.17 0.68 -8.50
C TRP A 86 -18.45 1.48 -8.35
N ALA A 87 -19.36 1.39 -9.32
CA ALA A 87 -20.64 2.11 -9.28
C ALA A 87 -21.51 1.64 -8.11
N THR A 88 -21.56 0.32 -7.86
CA THR A 88 -22.29 -0.26 -6.73
C THR A 88 -21.69 0.16 -5.41
N TYR A 89 -20.36 0.08 -5.28
CA TYR A 89 -19.66 0.52 -4.07
C TYR A 89 -19.94 2.00 -3.78
N GLN A 90 -19.78 2.86 -4.80
CA GLN A 90 -19.99 4.29 -4.66
C GLN A 90 -21.45 4.65 -4.34
N TYR A 91 -22.42 3.92 -4.89
CA TYR A 91 -23.83 4.09 -4.52
C TYR A 91 -24.08 3.76 -3.05
N MET A 92 -23.39 2.75 -2.50
CA MET A 92 -23.56 2.29 -1.12
C MET A 92 -22.79 3.10 -0.08
N THR A 93 -21.57 3.56 -0.41
CA THR A 93 -20.64 4.19 0.54
C THR A 93 -20.47 5.68 0.30
N HIS A 94 -20.89 6.19 -0.87
CA HIS A 94 -20.59 7.54 -1.37
C HIS A 94 -19.09 7.82 -1.59
N GLU A 95 -18.25 6.79 -1.59
CA GLU A 95 -16.80 6.87 -1.81
C GLU A 95 -16.36 5.91 -2.92
N LEU A 96 -15.17 6.10 -3.48
CA LEU A 96 -14.58 5.10 -4.39
C LEU A 96 -13.97 3.95 -3.57
N PRO A 97 -13.89 2.72 -4.12
CA PRO A 97 -13.25 1.61 -3.41
C PRO A 97 -11.82 1.97 -3.00
N PRO A 98 -11.38 1.71 -1.76
CA PRO A 98 -10.06 2.15 -1.30
C PRO A 98 -8.93 1.57 -2.15
N PHE A 99 -7.78 2.25 -2.15
CA PHE A 99 -6.54 1.67 -2.66
C PHE A 99 -6.07 0.53 -1.75
N GLY A 100 -5.24 -0.38 -2.26
CA GLY A 100 -4.70 -1.49 -1.48
C GLY A 100 -4.02 -1.01 -0.20
N PHE A 101 -3.22 0.06 -0.26
CA PHE A 101 -2.58 0.62 0.95
C PHE A 101 -3.59 1.25 1.93
N GLU A 102 -4.74 1.73 1.45
CA GLU A 102 -5.77 2.35 2.28
C GLU A 102 -6.60 1.29 3.02
N ASP A 103 -6.98 0.21 2.33
CA ASP A 103 -7.65 -0.95 2.91
C ASP A 103 -6.71 -1.73 3.85
N CYS A 104 -5.46 -1.87 3.41
CA CYS A 104 -4.36 -2.50 4.14
C CYS A 104 -4.68 -3.90 4.66
N ASP A 105 -5.29 -4.76 3.84
CA ASP A 105 -5.49 -6.17 4.20
C ASP A 105 -4.18 -6.89 4.60
N GLU A 106 -4.26 -8.07 5.20
CA GLU A 106 -3.08 -8.80 5.66
C GLU A 106 -2.08 -9.12 4.53
N SER A 107 -2.59 -9.36 3.32
CA SER A 107 -1.78 -9.65 2.13
C SER A 107 -0.95 -8.42 1.73
N GLN A 108 -1.59 -7.26 1.73
CA GLN A 108 -1.00 -5.98 1.38
C GLN A 108 -0.05 -5.47 2.46
N GLN A 109 -0.40 -5.64 3.74
CA GLN A 109 0.53 -5.36 4.84
C GLN A 109 1.80 -6.21 4.69
N ARG A 110 1.66 -7.53 4.50
CA ARG A 110 2.82 -8.43 4.31
C ARG A 110 3.66 -8.04 3.10
N ARG A 111 3.02 -7.61 2.02
CA ARG A 111 3.69 -7.14 0.80
C ARG A 111 4.55 -5.90 1.09
N LEU A 112 4.03 -4.95 1.85
CA LEU A 112 4.79 -3.76 2.25
C LEU A 112 5.87 -4.07 3.28
N GLU A 113 5.64 -4.99 4.21
CA GLU A 113 6.67 -5.49 5.13
C GLU A 113 7.85 -6.10 4.36
N ASN A 114 7.57 -6.97 3.38
CA ASN A 114 8.61 -7.55 2.52
C ASN A 114 9.37 -6.47 1.74
N TRP A 115 8.66 -5.48 1.20
CA TRP A 115 9.28 -4.35 0.48
C TRP A 115 10.20 -3.52 1.39
N VAL A 116 9.81 -3.29 2.65
CA VAL A 116 10.68 -2.64 3.66
C VAL A 116 11.92 -3.48 3.95
N GLU A 117 11.76 -4.79 4.14
CA GLU A 117 12.89 -5.70 4.42
C GLU A 117 13.87 -5.77 3.23
N GLU A 118 13.39 -5.74 2.00
CA GLU A 118 14.24 -5.63 0.80
C GLU A 118 15.07 -4.35 0.82
N TRP A 119 14.48 -3.20 1.15
CA TRP A 119 15.21 -1.94 1.28
C TRP A 119 16.23 -1.95 2.43
N LYS A 120 15.92 -2.59 3.56
CA LYS A 120 16.90 -2.82 4.64
C LYS A 120 18.08 -3.65 4.16
N MET A 121 17.83 -4.71 3.40
CA MET A 121 18.88 -5.51 2.79
C MET A 121 19.73 -4.70 1.80
N TYR A 122 19.10 -3.85 0.97
CA TYR A 122 19.82 -2.98 0.04
C TYR A 122 20.70 -1.96 0.78
N LYS A 123 20.24 -1.44 1.92
CA LYS A 123 21.06 -0.56 2.78
C LYS A 123 22.34 -1.23 3.24
N GLU A 124 22.22 -2.46 3.76
CA GLU A 124 23.38 -3.21 4.25
C GLU A 124 24.32 -3.61 3.11
N ASN A 125 23.78 -3.99 1.95
CA ASN A 125 24.57 -4.29 0.76
C ASN A 125 25.31 -3.06 0.24
N ALA A 126 24.64 -1.91 0.17
CA ALA A 126 25.27 -0.64 -0.22
C ALA A 126 26.40 -0.28 0.75
N LYS A 127 26.16 -0.37 2.06
CA LYS A 127 27.19 -0.13 3.09
C LYS A 127 28.39 -1.05 2.91
N LYS A 128 28.18 -2.36 2.73
CA LYS A 128 29.27 -3.32 2.48
C LYS A 128 30.04 -2.96 1.21
N PHE A 129 29.34 -2.68 0.11
CA PHE A 129 29.97 -2.38 -1.18
C PHE A 129 30.81 -1.10 -1.12
N PHE A 130 30.26 0.00 -0.61
CA PHE A 130 30.96 1.29 -0.58
C PHE A 130 32.04 1.38 0.52
N CYS A 131 31.85 0.72 1.67
CA CYS A 131 32.81 0.81 2.78
C CYS A 131 33.95 -0.21 2.66
N ASN A 132 33.73 -1.39 2.08
CA ASN A 132 34.79 -2.39 1.90
C ASN A 132 35.75 -2.02 0.75
N GLN A 133 35.40 -1.05 -0.10
CA GLN A 133 36.30 -0.53 -1.14
C GLN A 133 37.37 0.44 -0.61
N LYS A 134 37.36 0.81 0.68
CA LYS A 134 38.36 1.72 1.26
C LYS A 134 39.72 1.06 1.58
N THR A 135 39.95 -0.20 1.18
CA THR A 135 41.20 -0.93 1.43
C THR A 135 41.93 -1.40 0.15
N SER A 136 41.88 -0.62 -0.94
CA SER A 136 42.79 -0.77 -2.09
C SER A 136 43.40 0.56 -2.48
#